data_AF-A0AAD6S5W3-F1
#
_entry.id   AF-A0AAD6S5W3-F1
#
_cell.length_a   1.000
_cell.length_b   1.000
_cell.length_c   1.000
_cell.angle_alpha   90.00
_cell.angle_beta   90.00
_cell.angle_gamma   90.00
#
_symmetry.space_group_name_H-M   'P 1'
#
loop_
_entity.id
_entity.type
_entity.pdbx_description
1 polymer ?
#
loop_
_entity_poly.entity_id
_entity_poly.type
_entity_poly.pdbx_seq_one_letter_code
_entity_poly.pdbx_strand_id
1 'polypeptide(L)'
;AIITSALLSPLLQVGASDILHRDLSIDVCGEVDAELKIPGLLGLPISFGIIKECLCISTLPQYVTGNILFLGAIALFGKNAVIAELTNMVHDCSSSKQCQYPPHYVASCKSGSPCFFTCTDGYSAYPTGDYPTQCVCNYPYTECNGKCGIFKGCPSTYLTKRDDPKKCYEGFTACKVPGYSENSWECVDVQNDLESCGGCSYDLSTSSGRDCSAIPGVSDVSCIKGQCVVHKCMTGYDTDDKHSQCVYSEDKGTELLAAQYGLEH
;
A
#
# COMPACT_ATOMS: atom_id res chain seq x y z
N ALA A 1 17.86 -49.07 23.15
CA ALA A 1 17.49 -47.69 23.54
C ALA A 1 18.42 -46.76 22.77
N ILE A 2 18.16 -46.34 21.53
CA ILE A 2 17.08 -45.46 21.04
C ILE A 2 16.75 -44.36 22.04
N ILE A 3 17.43 -43.22 21.92
CA ILE A 3 16.84 -41.91 22.15
C ILE A 3 17.15 -41.06 20.93
N THR A 4 16.11 -40.93 20.10
CA THR A 4 15.93 -39.98 19.03
C THR A 4 15.83 -38.57 19.60
N SER A 5 16.51 -37.59 19.00
CA SER A 5 16.19 -36.17 19.19
C SER A 5 16.37 -35.45 17.86
N ALA A 6 15.32 -35.54 17.05
CA ALA A 6 15.09 -34.67 15.90
C ALA A 6 14.64 -33.31 16.44
N LEU A 7 15.42 -32.25 16.17
CA LEU A 7 14.93 -30.89 16.28
C LEU A 7 14.53 -30.44 14.87
N LEU A 8 13.22 -30.44 14.64
CA LEU A 8 12.56 -29.76 13.53
C LEU A 8 12.77 -28.25 13.70
N SER A 9 13.38 -27.61 12.72
CA SER A 9 13.26 -26.16 12.52
C SER A 9 12.09 -25.90 11.56
N PRO A 10 11.25 -24.87 11.81
CA PRO A 10 10.05 -24.65 11.03
C PRO A 10 10.39 -24.11 9.64
N LEU A 11 9.79 -24.75 8.65
CA LEU A 11 9.60 -24.24 7.30
C LEU A 11 8.96 -22.85 7.39
N LEU A 12 9.70 -21.81 7.02
CA LEU A 12 9.08 -20.58 6.55
C LEU A 12 8.51 -20.89 5.15
N GLN A 13 7.23 -21.20 5.11
CA GLN A 13 6.42 -21.07 3.90
C GLN A 13 6.24 -19.58 3.62
N VAL A 14 7.18 -19.00 2.89
CA VAL A 14 6.90 -17.78 2.13
C VAL A 14 6.16 -18.22 0.89
N GLY A 15 4.90 -17.79 0.78
CA GLY A 15 4.04 -18.07 -0.36
C GLY A 15 4.73 -17.70 -1.66
N ALA A 16 4.96 -18.71 -2.50
CA ALA A 16 5.44 -18.55 -3.86
C ALA A 16 4.28 -18.08 -4.76
N SER A 17 3.90 -16.82 -4.61
CA SER A 17 3.04 -16.09 -5.55
C SER A 17 3.54 -14.66 -5.69
N ASP A 18 4.83 -14.51 -5.94
CA ASP A 18 5.42 -13.34 -6.57
C ASP A 18 6.72 -13.80 -7.21
N ILE A 19 6.62 -14.25 -8.47
CA ILE A 19 7.78 -14.43 -9.32
C ILE A 19 8.37 -13.04 -9.49
N LEU A 20 9.31 -12.71 -8.62
CA LEU A 20 10.54 -11.99 -8.87
C LEU A 20 10.61 -11.39 -10.28
N HIS A 21 9.82 -10.35 -10.55
CA HIS A 21 10.17 -9.29 -11.49
C HIS A 21 11.26 -8.48 -10.78
N ARG A 22 12.40 -9.13 -10.51
CA ARG A 22 13.65 -8.40 -10.34
C ARG A 22 13.75 -7.54 -11.58
N ASP A 23 13.98 -6.25 -11.35
CA ASP A 23 14.37 -5.24 -12.31
C ASP A 23 15.29 -5.81 -13.41
N LEU A 24 14.67 -6.45 -14.41
CA LEU A 24 15.28 -7.16 -15.54
C LEU A 24 15.38 -6.22 -16.73
N SER A 25 15.41 -4.91 -16.45
CA SER A 25 15.64 -3.87 -17.43
C SER A 25 16.96 -4.06 -18.19
N ILE A 26 17.82 -4.99 -17.77
CA ILE A 26 19.04 -5.41 -18.46
C ILE A 26 19.04 -6.94 -18.68
N ASP A 27 19.32 -7.35 -19.92
CA ASP A 27 19.60 -8.74 -20.31
C ASP A 27 20.78 -8.78 -21.29
N VAL A 28 21.26 -9.97 -21.62
CA VAL A 28 22.21 -10.18 -22.72
C VAL A 28 21.59 -11.15 -23.71
N CYS A 29 21.48 -10.72 -24.95
CA CYS A 29 20.85 -11.48 -26.02
C CYS A 29 21.73 -11.53 -27.26
N GLY A 30 21.61 -12.59 -28.03
CA GLY A 30 22.38 -12.79 -29.25
C GLY A 30 21.82 -13.90 -30.13
N GLU A 31 22.11 -13.81 -31.41
CA GLU A 31 21.87 -14.88 -32.37
C GLU A 31 23.02 -15.87 -32.32
N VAL A 32 22.76 -17.00 -31.68
CA VAL A 32 23.69 -18.12 -31.60
C VAL A 32 23.60 -18.90 -32.91
N ASP A 33 24.74 -19.05 -33.59
CA ASP A 33 24.92 -19.93 -34.75
C ASP A 33 26.21 -20.73 -34.56
N ALA A 34 26.17 -21.70 -33.64
CA ALA A 34 27.33 -22.46 -33.21
C ALA A 34 26.97 -23.88 -32.74
N GLU A 35 27.94 -24.78 -32.78
CA GLU A 35 27.79 -26.15 -32.29
C GLU A 35 27.92 -26.19 -30.77
N LEU A 36 26.91 -26.73 -30.08
CA LEU A 36 26.96 -26.92 -28.63
C LEU A 36 27.99 -28.01 -28.28
N LYS A 37 29.07 -27.59 -27.60
CA LYS A 37 30.17 -28.45 -27.17
C LYS A 37 30.35 -28.33 -25.66
N ILE A 38 30.11 -29.41 -24.94
CA ILE A 38 30.30 -29.43 -23.49
C ILE A 38 31.59 -30.18 -23.17
N PRO A 39 32.50 -29.63 -22.34
CA PRO A 39 33.72 -30.31 -21.93
C PRO A 39 33.42 -31.64 -21.24
N GLY A 40 33.85 -32.74 -21.86
CA GLY A 40 33.70 -34.10 -21.35
C GLY A 40 34.79 -34.50 -20.35
N LEU A 41 34.82 -35.79 -20.04
CA LEU A 41 35.89 -36.39 -19.25
C LEU A 41 37.25 -36.19 -19.95
N LEU A 42 38.27 -35.78 -19.20
CA LEU A 42 39.60 -35.39 -19.72
C LEU A 42 39.62 -34.14 -20.62
N GLY A 43 38.56 -33.31 -20.59
CA GLY A 43 38.49 -32.05 -21.34
C GLY A 43 38.20 -32.22 -22.83
N LEU A 44 37.85 -33.43 -23.29
CA LEU A 44 37.46 -33.68 -24.67
C LEU A 44 36.00 -33.20 -24.88
N PRO A 45 35.74 -32.24 -25.78
CA PRO A 45 34.39 -31.72 -25.97
C PRO A 45 33.47 -32.77 -26.61
N ILE A 46 32.25 -32.89 -26.09
CA ILE A 46 31.17 -33.69 -26.69
C ILE A 46 30.19 -32.75 -27.41
N SER A 47 29.94 -33.04 -28.68
CA SER A 47 29.03 -32.28 -29.54
C SER A 47 27.57 -32.73 -29.38
N PHE A 48 26.65 -31.76 -29.28
CA PHE A 48 25.19 -32.00 -29.19
C PHE A 48 24.38 -31.41 -30.34
N GLY A 49 25.07 -30.92 -31.38
CA GLY A 49 24.45 -30.35 -32.57
C GLY A 49 24.56 -28.83 -32.64
N ILE A 50 24.10 -28.27 -33.77
CA ILE A 50 24.15 -26.84 -34.04
C ILE A 50 22.93 -26.17 -33.45
N ILE A 51 23.16 -25.08 -32.72
CA ILE A 51 22.12 -24.18 -32.21
C ILE A 51 22.11 -22.97 -33.16
N LYS A 52 20.95 -22.73 -33.78
CA LYS A 52 20.71 -21.60 -34.68
C LYS A 52 19.47 -20.82 -34.25
N GLU A 53 19.59 -20.10 -33.14
CA GLU A 53 18.47 -19.43 -32.49
C GLU A 53 18.89 -18.10 -31.87
N CYS A 54 17.95 -17.16 -31.79
CA CYS A 54 18.12 -15.93 -31.04
C CYS A 54 17.76 -16.20 -29.58
N LEU A 55 18.75 -16.09 -28.68
CA LEU A 55 18.61 -16.45 -27.27
C LEU A 55 18.97 -15.27 -26.37
N CYS A 56 18.30 -15.18 -25.23
CA CYS A 56 18.63 -14.26 -24.14
C CYS A 56 18.99 -15.08 -22.90
N ILE A 57 19.95 -14.62 -22.10
CA ILE A 57 20.42 -15.36 -20.91
C ILE A 57 19.26 -15.62 -19.94
N SER A 58 18.38 -14.64 -19.74
CA SER A 58 17.24 -14.78 -18.82
C SER A 58 16.27 -15.91 -19.19
N THR A 59 16.18 -16.28 -20.47
CA THR A 59 15.23 -17.30 -20.96
C THR A 59 15.83 -18.69 -21.07
N LEU A 60 17.17 -18.82 -20.99
CA LEU A 60 17.88 -20.10 -21.11
C LEU A 60 17.35 -21.21 -20.18
N PRO A 61 17.00 -20.96 -18.90
CA PRO A 61 16.51 -22.03 -18.03
C PRO A 61 15.22 -22.68 -18.53
N GLN A 62 14.32 -21.89 -19.12
CA GLN A 62 13.07 -22.36 -19.70
C GLN A 62 13.32 -23.01 -21.07
N TYR A 63 14.16 -22.39 -21.91
CA TYR A 63 14.53 -22.92 -23.21
C TYR A 63 15.16 -24.32 -23.12
N VAL A 64 16.11 -24.51 -22.19
CA VAL A 64 16.78 -25.82 -21.96
C VAL A 64 15.80 -26.89 -21.48
N THR A 65 14.79 -26.52 -20.69
CA THR A 65 13.81 -27.48 -20.17
C THR A 65 12.72 -27.81 -21.20
N GLY A 66 12.38 -26.86 -22.06
CA GLY A 66 11.32 -27.01 -23.06
C GLY A 66 11.77 -27.68 -24.36
N ASN A 67 13.08 -27.79 -24.61
CA ASN A 67 13.61 -28.31 -25.86
C ASN A 67 14.25 -29.70 -25.69
N ILE A 68 13.74 -30.67 -26.43
CA ILE A 68 14.18 -32.07 -26.39
C ILE A 68 15.63 -32.28 -26.84
N LEU A 69 16.20 -31.33 -27.60
CA LEU A 69 17.59 -31.37 -28.07
C LEU A 69 18.58 -31.49 -26.90
N PHE A 70 18.23 -30.91 -25.75
CA PHE A 70 19.10 -30.89 -24.58
C PHE A 70 18.97 -32.13 -23.70
N LEU A 71 18.02 -33.06 -23.94
CA LEU A 71 17.82 -34.23 -23.06
C LEU A 71 19.09 -35.08 -22.91
N GLY A 72 19.80 -35.32 -24.02
CA GLY A 72 21.06 -36.06 -23.99
C GLY A 72 22.17 -35.32 -23.22
N ALA A 73 22.29 -34.01 -23.45
CA ALA A 73 23.28 -33.16 -22.76
C ALA A 73 22.98 -33.06 -21.25
N ILE A 74 21.71 -32.90 -20.89
CA ILE A 74 21.24 -32.85 -19.50
C ILE A 74 21.50 -34.18 -18.79
N ALA A 75 21.25 -35.32 -19.45
CA ALA A 75 21.48 -36.64 -18.87
C ALA A 75 22.97 -36.91 -18.57
N LEU A 76 23.88 -36.38 -19.39
CA LEU A 76 25.32 -36.58 -19.23
C LEU A 76 26.00 -35.55 -18.32
N PHE A 77 25.60 -34.29 -18.40
CA PHE A 77 26.31 -33.16 -17.78
C PHE A 77 25.47 -32.38 -16.75
N GLY A 78 24.17 -32.64 -16.68
CA GLY A 78 23.23 -31.90 -15.86
C GLY A 78 22.80 -30.56 -16.48
N LYS A 79 21.62 -30.10 -16.09
CA LYS A 79 20.98 -28.88 -16.63
C LYS A 79 21.85 -27.62 -16.48
N ASN A 80 22.56 -27.47 -15.36
CA ASN A 80 23.34 -26.27 -15.08
C ASN A 80 24.56 -26.14 -16.02
N ALA A 81 25.21 -27.25 -16.38
CA ALA A 81 26.32 -27.24 -17.32
C ALA A 81 25.86 -26.84 -18.73
N VAL A 82 24.70 -27.34 -19.16
CA VAL A 82 24.09 -26.96 -20.45
C VAL A 82 23.75 -25.47 -20.49
N ILE A 83 23.13 -24.94 -19.41
CA ILE A 83 22.82 -23.50 -19.32
C ILE A 83 24.10 -22.67 -19.31
N ALA A 84 25.13 -23.07 -18.57
CA ALA A 84 26.40 -22.34 -18.53
C ALA A 84 27.07 -22.27 -19.90
N GLU A 85 27.06 -23.37 -20.65
CA GLU A 85 27.62 -23.38 -22.00
C GLU A 85 26.79 -22.53 -22.97
N LEU A 86 25.46 -22.59 -22.91
CA LEU A 86 24.61 -21.71 -23.71
C LEU A 86 24.81 -20.23 -23.35
N THR A 87 25.03 -19.91 -22.08
CA THR A 87 25.39 -18.55 -21.64
C THR A 87 26.69 -18.09 -22.30
N ASN A 88 27.72 -18.94 -22.33
CA ASN A 88 28.97 -18.62 -23.04
C ASN A 88 28.72 -18.43 -24.54
N MET A 89 27.93 -19.30 -25.16
CA MET A 89 27.57 -19.16 -26.59
C MET A 89 26.85 -17.84 -26.88
N VAL A 90 25.98 -17.36 -25.98
CA VAL A 90 25.31 -16.06 -26.12
C VAL A 90 26.28 -14.89 -25.89
N HIS A 91 27.25 -15.02 -24.98
CA HIS A 91 28.27 -13.99 -24.77
C HIS A 91 29.28 -13.90 -25.92
N ASP A 92 29.66 -15.04 -26.49
CA ASP A 92 30.73 -15.14 -27.48
C ASP A 92 30.23 -14.95 -28.93
N CYS A 93 28.91 -14.91 -29.15
CA CYS A 93 28.37 -14.72 -30.50
C CYS A 93 28.63 -13.29 -31.01
N SER A 94 28.84 -13.15 -32.31
CA SER A 94 29.14 -11.86 -32.95
C SER A 94 27.99 -10.84 -32.84
N SER A 95 26.78 -11.32 -32.61
CA SER A 95 25.55 -10.55 -32.45
C SER A 95 25.21 -10.28 -30.98
N SER A 96 26.07 -10.65 -30.03
CA SER A 96 25.82 -10.47 -28.59
C SER A 96 25.67 -8.99 -28.25
N LYS A 97 24.60 -8.65 -27.52
CA LYS A 97 24.29 -7.30 -27.07
C LYS A 97 23.76 -7.31 -25.64
N GLN A 98 24.21 -6.33 -24.85
CA GLN A 98 23.56 -5.99 -23.60
C GLN A 98 22.31 -5.16 -23.91
N CYS A 99 21.15 -5.74 -23.63
CA CYS A 99 19.85 -5.17 -23.97
C CYS A 99 19.30 -4.43 -22.77
N GLN A 100 19.03 -3.14 -22.95
CA GLN A 100 18.32 -2.34 -21.96
C GLN A 100 16.88 -2.15 -22.43
N TYR A 101 15.92 -2.53 -21.60
CA TYR A 101 14.51 -2.55 -21.96
C TYR A 101 13.73 -1.42 -21.29
N PRO A 102 12.77 -0.79 -22.01
CA PRO A 102 11.89 0.22 -21.45
C PRO A 102 10.84 -0.41 -20.52
N PRO A 103 10.08 0.34 -19.72
CA PRO A 103 8.92 -0.21 -18.99
C PRO A 103 7.85 -0.75 -19.96
N HIS A 104 6.94 -1.59 -19.45
CA HIS A 104 5.82 -2.19 -20.20
C HIS A 104 6.27 -3.00 -21.42
N TYR A 105 7.24 -3.90 -21.21
CA TYR A 105 7.81 -4.73 -22.26
C TYR A 105 7.80 -6.21 -21.89
N VAL A 106 7.92 -7.03 -22.92
CA VAL A 106 8.36 -8.43 -22.83
C VAL A 106 9.52 -8.59 -23.80
N ALA A 107 10.69 -8.98 -23.27
CA ALA A 107 11.87 -9.26 -24.07
C ALA A 107 11.59 -10.39 -25.06
N SER A 108 12.01 -10.22 -26.31
CA SER A 108 11.83 -11.22 -27.36
C SER A 108 12.98 -11.11 -28.34
N CYS A 109 13.99 -11.96 -28.21
CA CYS A 109 15.11 -12.00 -29.16
C CYS A 109 14.59 -12.29 -30.57
N LYS A 110 14.92 -11.44 -31.54
CA LYS A 110 14.55 -11.61 -32.95
C LYS A 110 15.82 -11.64 -33.82
N SER A 111 15.84 -12.46 -34.86
CA SER A 111 16.95 -12.46 -35.82
C SER A 111 17.12 -11.06 -36.46
N GLY A 112 18.36 -10.58 -36.51
CA GLY A 112 18.76 -9.21 -36.85
C GLY A 112 18.62 -8.19 -35.71
N SER A 113 17.80 -8.48 -34.68
CA SER A 113 17.50 -7.58 -33.57
C SER A 113 17.47 -8.32 -32.22
N PRO A 114 18.65 -8.66 -31.65
CA PRO A 114 18.74 -9.42 -30.40
C PRO A 114 18.03 -8.78 -29.21
N CYS A 115 18.00 -7.44 -29.16
CA CYS A 115 17.34 -6.68 -28.11
C CYS A 115 15.89 -6.31 -28.45
N PHE A 116 15.25 -7.03 -29.38
CA PHE A 116 13.86 -6.80 -29.68
C PHE A 116 12.97 -7.09 -28.45
N PHE A 117 11.87 -6.36 -28.35
CA PHE A 117 10.87 -6.52 -27.32
C PHE A 117 9.50 -6.17 -27.89
N THR A 118 8.46 -6.71 -27.26
CA THR A 118 7.07 -6.36 -27.54
C THR A 118 6.51 -5.57 -26.37
N CYS A 119 5.77 -4.51 -26.66
CA CYS A 119 5.13 -3.72 -25.61
C CYS A 119 3.90 -4.43 -25.03
N THR A 120 3.71 -4.32 -23.73
CA THR A 120 2.57 -4.84 -22.98
C THR A 120 1.64 -3.72 -22.54
N ASP A 121 0.59 -4.06 -21.80
CA ASP A 121 -0.28 -3.10 -21.12
C ASP A 121 -0.94 -2.05 -22.03
N GLY A 122 -1.07 -2.35 -23.33
CA GLY A 122 -1.65 -1.46 -24.33
C GLY A 122 -0.69 -0.41 -24.90
N TYR A 123 0.58 -0.42 -24.51
CA TYR A 123 1.59 0.48 -25.06
C TYR A 123 1.98 0.06 -26.47
N SER A 124 2.41 1.04 -27.26
CA SER A 124 2.87 0.81 -28.64
C SER A 124 4.38 0.99 -28.76
N ALA A 125 5.02 0.12 -29.53
CA ALA A 125 6.45 0.17 -29.76
C ALA A 125 6.84 1.41 -30.59
N TYR A 126 7.87 2.11 -30.15
CA TYR A 126 8.41 3.28 -30.84
C TYR A 126 9.95 3.31 -30.83
N PRO A 127 10.60 3.65 -31.95
CA PRO A 127 10.04 3.76 -33.30
C PRO A 127 9.38 2.46 -33.75
N THR A 128 8.45 2.55 -34.70
CA THR A 128 7.84 1.36 -35.30
C THR A 128 8.86 0.60 -36.14
N GLY A 129 8.76 -0.73 -36.17
CA GLY A 129 9.66 -1.60 -36.94
C GLY A 129 10.44 -2.58 -36.07
N ASP A 130 11.60 -3.00 -36.55
CA ASP A 130 12.40 -4.09 -35.97
C ASP A 130 13.34 -3.65 -34.84
N TYR A 131 13.45 -2.35 -34.58
CA TYR A 131 14.35 -1.79 -33.57
C TYR A 131 13.62 -0.74 -32.70
N PRO A 132 12.57 -1.14 -31.97
CA PRO A 132 11.93 -0.24 -31.01
C PRO A 132 12.89 0.07 -29.87
N THR A 133 12.74 1.25 -29.27
CA THR A 133 13.58 1.71 -28.13
C THR A 133 12.75 2.03 -26.90
N GLN A 134 11.44 2.25 -27.07
CA GLN A 134 10.51 2.57 -26.00
C GLN A 134 9.12 2.05 -26.28
N CYS A 135 8.35 1.86 -25.21
CA CYS A 135 6.92 1.62 -25.24
C CYS A 135 6.21 2.91 -24.87
N VAL A 136 5.42 3.46 -25.80
CA VAL A 136 4.81 4.78 -25.65
C VAL A 136 3.29 4.69 -25.61
N CYS A 137 2.69 5.56 -24.79
CA CYS A 137 1.26 5.80 -24.75
C CYS A 137 0.95 7.17 -25.32
N ASN A 138 0.87 7.24 -26.66
CA ASN A 138 0.62 8.49 -27.36
C ASN A 138 -0.87 8.73 -27.57
N TYR A 139 -1.25 10.00 -27.75
CA TYR A 139 -2.60 10.40 -28.12
C TYR A 139 -3.14 9.57 -29.31
N PRO A 140 -4.41 9.10 -29.28
CA PRO A 140 -5.51 9.45 -28.37
C PRO A 140 -5.58 8.61 -27.09
N TYR A 141 -4.57 7.79 -26.81
CA TYR A 141 -4.54 6.95 -25.63
C TYR A 141 -4.02 7.72 -24.41
N THR A 142 -4.37 7.27 -23.21
CA THR A 142 -3.93 7.83 -21.94
C THR A 142 -3.47 6.69 -21.03
N GLU A 143 -2.37 6.90 -20.31
CA GLU A 143 -1.92 5.96 -19.28
C GLU A 143 -2.81 6.08 -18.04
N CYS A 144 -3.32 4.95 -17.57
CA CYS A 144 -4.09 4.85 -16.35
C CYS A 144 -3.71 3.59 -15.56
N ASN A 145 -3.19 3.77 -14.34
CA ASN A 145 -2.80 2.67 -13.43
C ASN A 145 -1.90 1.62 -14.13
N GLY A 146 -0.88 2.09 -14.88
CA GLY A 146 0.07 1.24 -15.60
C GLY A 146 -0.47 0.59 -16.87
N LYS A 147 -1.63 1.02 -17.40
CA LYS A 147 -2.19 0.56 -18.68
C LYS A 147 -2.44 1.73 -19.62
N CYS A 148 -2.06 1.59 -20.88
CA CYS A 148 -2.35 2.54 -21.93
C CYS A 148 -3.65 2.17 -22.66
N GLY A 149 -4.55 3.14 -22.82
CA GLY A 149 -5.83 2.91 -23.50
C GLY A 149 -6.71 4.15 -23.59
N ILE A 150 -7.90 4.00 -24.19
CA ILE A 150 -8.91 5.06 -24.19
C ILE A 150 -9.78 4.87 -22.94
N PHE A 151 -9.60 5.75 -21.96
CA PHE A 151 -10.36 5.74 -20.72
C PHE A 151 -11.31 6.93 -20.67
N LYS A 152 -12.56 6.72 -20.23
CA LYS A 152 -13.52 7.81 -19.97
C LYS A 152 -13.15 8.61 -18.70
N GLY A 153 -12.33 8.02 -17.84
CA GLY A 153 -11.75 8.61 -16.64
C GLY A 153 -10.75 7.62 -16.05
N CYS A 154 -9.67 8.14 -15.46
CA CYS A 154 -8.69 7.31 -14.75
C CYS A 154 -8.93 7.46 -13.25
N PRO A 155 -9.55 6.47 -12.58
CA PRO A 155 -9.70 6.53 -11.13
C PRO A 155 -8.31 6.38 -10.51
N SER A 156 -7.77 7.49 -9.97
CA SER A 156 -6.63 7.40 -9.07
C SER A 156 -7.10 6.74 -7.78
N THR A 157 -6.30 5.82 -7.24
CA THR A 157 -6.45 5.34 -5.85
C THR A 157 -6.32 6.46 -4.82
N TYR A 158 -5.89 7.65 -5.24
CA TYR A 158 -6.13 8.88 -4.50
C TYR A 158 -7.61 9.26 -4.60
N LEU A 159 -8.33 9.01 -3.51
CA LEU A 159 -9.63 9.63 -3.26
C LEU A 159 -9.49 11.14 -3.49
N THR A 160 -10.20 11.66 -4.50
CA THR A 160 -10.32 13.11 -4.66
C THR A 160 -11.04 13.65 -3.42
N LYS A 161 -10.44 14.65 -2.77
CA LYS A 161 -10.90 15.28 -1.52
C LYS A 161 -12.18 16.10 -1.69
N ARG A 162 -13.23 15.55 -2.29
CA ARG A 162 -14.53 16.23 -2.42
C ARG A 162 -15.63 15.21 -2.21
N ASP A 163 -16.41 15.50 -1.17
CA ASP A 163 -17.59 14.80 -0.70
C ASP A 163 -17.32 13.48 0.04
N ASP A 164 -16.40 13.54 1.03
CA ASP A 164 -16.56 12.64 2.16
C ASP A 164 -17.69 13.21 3.02
N PRO A 165 -18.90 12.62 3.06
CA PRO A 165 -19.86 12.97 4.09
C PRO A 165 -19.13 12.79 5.43
N LYS A 166 -19.19 13.77 6.34
CA LYS A 166 -18.51 13.71 7.64
C LYS A 166 -18.98 12.45 8.38
N LYS A 167 -18.25 11.34 8.23
CA LYS A 167 -18.63 10.02 8.73
C LYS A 167 -17.86 9.76 10.00
N CYS A 168 -18.60 9.68 11.10
CA CYS A 168 -18.12 9.12 12.33
C CYS A 168 -18.47 7.64 12.43
N TYR A 169 -17.78 6.94 13.30
CA TYR A 169 -18.14 5.60 13.71
C TYR A 169 -19.46 5.62 14.49
N GLU A 170 -20.09 4.44 14.61
CA GLU A 170 -21.38 4.32 15.29
C GLU A 170 -21.30 4.87 16.73
N GLY A 171 -22.28 5.70 17.10
CA GLY A 171 -22.34 6.37 18.40
C GLY A 171 -21.68 7.76 18.46
N PHE A 172 -20.97 8.19 17.41
CA PHE A 172 -20.26 9.47 17.40
C PHE A 172 -20.84 10.46 16.39
N THR A 173 -20.76 11.74 16.73
CA THR A 173 -21.29 12.85 15.91
C THR A 173 -20.14 13.71 15.39
N ALA A 174 -20.21 14.10 14.11
CA ALA A 174 -19.21 14.97 13.50
C ALA A 174 -19.46 16.44 13.90
N CYS A 175 -18.64 16.98 14.80
CA CYS A 175 -18.73 18.34 15.31
C CYS A 175 -17.66 19.25 14.70
N LYS A 176 -17.95 20.55 14.54
CA LYS A 176 -16.97 21.52 14.04
C LYS A 176 -15.95 21.85 15.13
N VAL A 177 -14.67 21.94 14.75
CA VAL A 177 -13.61 22.38 15.67
C VAL A 177 -13.48 23.91 15.60
N PRO A 178 -13.82 24.66 16.67
CA PRO A 178 -13.66 26.11 16.68
C PRO A 178 -12.18 26.51 16.64
N GLY A 179 -11.85 27.62 15.96
CA GLY A 179 -10.47 28.11 15.83
C GLY A 179 -9.64 27.47 14.70
N TYR A 180 -10.20 26.50 13.98
CA TYR A 180 -9.60 25.88 12.80
C TYR A 180 -10.36 26.26 11.52
N SER A 181 -9.93 25.70 10.37
CA SER A 181 -10.56 25.94 9.07
C SER A 181 -12.05 25.57 9.07
N GLU A 182 -12.86 26.18 8.18
CA GLU A 182 -14.31 25.95 8.10
C GLU A 182 -14.71 24.47 7.87
N ASN A 183 -13.79 23.68 7.31
CA ASN A 183 -13.96 22.26 7.02
C ASN A 183 -13.36 21.35 8.11
N SER A 184 -12.89 21.90 9.23
CA SER A 184 -12.31 21.11 10.32
C SER A 184 -13.43 20.58 11.20
N TRP A 185 -13.46 19.27 11.35
CA TRP A 185 -14.43 18.57 12.17
C TRP A 185 -13.75 17.41 12.90
N GLU A 186 -14.35 16.99 14.00
CA GLU A 186 -13.92 15.84 14.80
C GLU A 186 -15.13 14.99 15.19
N CYS A 187 -14.89 13.73 15.55
CA CYS A 187 -15.92 12.85 16.05
C CYS A 187 -16.03 12.95 17.57
N VAL A 188 -17.20 13.36 18.06
CA VAL A 188 -17.47 13.55 19.48
C VAL A 188 -18.56 12.59 19.95
N ASP A 189 -18.35 11.98 21.13
CA ASP A 189 -19.38 11.23 21.84
C ASP A 189 -20.30 12.20 22.58
N VAL A 190 -21.30 12.72 21.88
CA VAL A 190 -22.25 13.69 22.44
C VAL A 190 -23.11 13.12 23.58
N GLN A 191 -23.02 11.82 23.87
CA GLN A 191 -23.73 11.20 24.99
C GLN A 191 -22.97 11.32 26.31
N ASN A 192 -21.64 11.51 26.26
CA ASN A 192 -20.76 11.48 27.43
C ASN A 192 -19.75 12.64 27.47
N ASP A 193 -19.62 13.41 26.39
CA ASP A 193 -18.72 14.55 26.32
C ASP A 193 -19.29 15.75 27.09
N LEU A 194 -18.45 16.36 27.94
CA LEU A 194 -18.86 17.45 28.82
C LEU A 194 -19.15 18.75 28.07
N GLU A 195 -18.39 19.01 27.01
CA GLU A 195 -18.36 20.27 26.27
C GLU A 195 -19.36 20.29 25.11
N SER A 196 -19.77 19.10 24.64
CA SER A 196 -20.73 18.86 23.57
C SER A 196 -21.81 17.87 24.00
N CYS A 197 -22.39 18.10 25.17
CA CYS A 197 -23.42 17.21 25.71
C CYS A 197 -24.75 17.38 24.97
N GLY A 198 -25.31 16.27 24.49
CA GLY A 198 -26.59 16.23 23.77
C GLY A 198 -26.51 16.66 22.29
N GLY A 199 -25.36 17.14 21.83
CA GLY A 199 -25.12 17.55 20.46
C GLY A 199 -23.83 18.35 20.31
N CYS A 200 -23.53 18.83 19.10
CA CYS A 200 -22.35 19.66 18.90
C CYS A 200 -22.56 21.07 19.49
N SER A 201 -21.65 21.50 20.37
CA SER A 201 -21.66 22.83 20.99
C SER A 201 -21.48 23.95 19.96
N TYR A 202 -20.73 23.66 18.89
CA TYR A 202 -20.50 24.55 17.77
C TYR A 202 -20.88 23.83 16.46
N ASP A 203 -22.03 24.16 15.87
CA ASP A 203 -22.47 23.58 14.58
C ASP A 203 -22.94 24.63 13.58
N LEU A 204 -22.90 24.27 12.29
CA LEU A 204 -23.14 25.10 11.11
C LEU A 204 -24.63 25.25 10.75
N SER A 205 -25.56 24.51 11.36
CA SER A 205 -27.00 24.63 11.04
C SER A 205 -27.94 24.75 12.24
N THR A 206 -27.70 24.05 13.36
CA THR A 206 -28.50 24.19 14.60
C THR A 206 -27.70 23.63 15.79
N SER A 207 -27.20 24.47 16.70
CA SER A 207 -26.50 23.99 17.90
C SER A 207 -27.47 23.25 18.83
N SER A 208 -27.40 21.92 18.88
CA SER A 208 -28.17 21.08 19.80
C SER A 208 -27.40 20.69 21.08
N GLY A 209 -26.08 20.95 21.11
CA GLY A 209 -25.21 20.65 22.25
C GLY A 209 -25.06 21.78 23.25
N ARG A 210 -24.68 21.43 24.47
CA ARG A 210 -24.30 22.39 25.52
C ARG A 210 -23.05 21.92 26.26
N ASP A 211 -22.20 22.88 26.60
CA ASP A 211 -21.13 22.70 27.57
C ASP A 211 -21.72 22.70 29.00
N CYS A 212 -21.62 21.55 29.67
CA CYS A 212 -22.10 21.37 31.04
C CYS A 212 -21.19 22.03 32.08
N SER A 213 -19.90 22.23 31.77
CA SER A 213 -18.94 22.90 32.66
C SER A 213 -19.25 24.40 32.79
N ALA A 214 -19.86 24.99 31.76
CA ALA A 214 -20.34 26.38 31.76
C ALA A 214 -21.63 26.63 32.57
N ILE A 215 -22.16 25.63 33.30
CA ILE A 215 -23.32 25.83 34.18
C ILE A 215 -22.91 26.75 35.36
N PRO A 216 -23.59 27.89 35.58
CA PRO A 216 -23.22 28.80 36.66
C PRO A 216 -23.31 28.14 38.04
N GLY A 217 -22.28 28.34 38.87
CA GLY A 217 -22.24 27.82 40.24
C GLY A 217 -21.97 26.32 40.36
N VAL A 218 -21.65 25.64 39.26
CA VAL A 218 -21.35 24.21 39.25
C VAL A 218 -19.94 23.93 39.77
N SER A 219 -19.79 22.89 40.59
CA SER A 219 -18.49 22.40 41.06
C SER A 219 -18.16 21.02 40.54
N ASP A 220 -19.17 20.19 40.29
CA ASP A 220 -19.03 18.84 39.73
C ASP A 220 -20.25 18.50 38.88
N VAL A 221 -20.01 18.09 37.65
CA VAL A 221 -21.03 17.87 36.61
C VAL A 221 -20.54 16.87 35.60
N SER A 222 -21.46 16.04 35.10
CA SER A 222 -21.20 15.06 34.05
C SER A 222 -22.21 15.18 32.92
N CYS A 223 -21.80 14.79 31.71
CA CYS A 223 -22.74 14.48 30.64
C CYS A 223 -23.13 13.00 30.73
N ILE A 224 -24.42 12.72 30.88
CA ILE A 224 -24.93 11.34 30.95
C ILE A 224 -26.09 11.21 29.96
N LYS A 225 -25.90 10.38 28.94
CA LYS A 225 -26.91 10.14 27.87
C LYS A 225 -27.38 11.45 27.22
N GLY A 226 -26.44 12.36 26.99
CA GLY A 226 -26.70 13.65 26.35
C GLY A 226 -27.42 14.66 27.25
N GLN A 227 -27.41 14.47 28.57
CA GLN A 227 -27.96 15.41 29.54
C GLN A 227 -26.92 15.81 30.57
N CYS A 228 -26.83 17.10 30.87
CA CYS A 228 -26.00 17.60 31.97
C CYS A 228 -26.62 17.19 33.31
N VAL A 229 -25.85 16.49 34.14
CA VAL A 229 -26.23 16.08 35.49
C VAL A 229 -25.25 16.70 36.47
N VAL A 230 -25.75 17.63 37.28
CA VAL A 230 -25.00 18.30 38.34
C VAL A 230 -24.94 17.40 39.57
N HIS A 231 -23.73 17.07 40.00
CA HIS A 231 -23.49 16.29 41.21
C HIS A 231 -23.21 17.18 42.42
N LYS A 232 -22.60 18.35 42.20
CA LYS A 232 -22.26 19.29 43.27
C LYS A 232 -22.24 20.73 42.79
N CYS A 233 -22.82 21.61 43.60
CA CYS A 233 -22.72 23.06 43.44
C CYS A 233 -21.62 23.66 44.32
N MET A 234 -21.10 24.82 43.92
CA MET A 234 -20.20 25.64 44.74
C MET A 234 -20.94 26.15 45.99
N THR A 235 -20.20 26.54 47.02
CA THR A 235 -20.78 27.09 48.26
C THR A 235 -21.66 28.32 47.95
N GLY A 236 -22.84 28.39 48.59
CA GLY A 236 -23.86 29.42 48.31
C GLY A 236 -24.88 29.02 47.23
N TYR A 237 -24.74 27.83 46.64
CA TYR A 237 -25.66 27.30 45.64
C TYR A 237 -26.16 25.90 46.04
N ASP A 238 -27.36 25.56 45.60
CA ASP A 238 -27.98 24.24 45.73
C ASP A 238 -28.45 23.72 44.37
N THR A 239 -28.47 22.41 44.18
CA THR A 239 -28.98 21.79 42.95
C THR A 239 -30.49 21.94 42.86
N ASP A 240 -31.02 22.17 41.66
CA ASP A 240 -32.45 22.06 41.40
C ASP A 240 -32.95 20.60 41.51
N ASP A 241 -34.26 20.40 41.61
CA ASP A 241 -34.86 19.06 41.73
C ASP A 241 -34.46 18.11 40.59
N LYS A 242 -34.15 18.67 39.42
CA LYS A 242 -33.78 17.92 38.21
C LYS A 242 -32.28 17.68 38.08
N HIS A 243 -31.47 18.17 39.03
CA HIS A 243 -30.01 18.10 38.98
C HIS A 243 -29.43 18.62 37.65
N SER A 244 -30.07 19.66 37.09
CA SER A 244 -29.72 20.27 35.81
C SER A 244 -29.04 21.63 35.98
N GLN A 245 -29.19 22.27 37.14
CA GLN A 245 -28.66 23.61 37.43
C GLN A 245 -28.29 23.78 38.91
N CYS A 246 -27.41 24.75 39.18
CA CYS A 246 -27.16 25.26 40.51
C CYS A 246 -27.90 26.60 40.68
N VAL A 247 -28.71 26.69 41.72
CA VAL A 247 -29.52 27.87 42.06
C VAL A 247 -28.98 28.47 43.35
N TYR A 248 -28.88 29.79 43.41
CA TYR A 248 -28.40 30.46 44.61
C TYR A 248 -29.31 30.17 45.80
N SER A 249 -28.72 29.88 46.94
CA SER A 249 -29.40 29.53 48.18
C SER A 249 -29.09 30.60 49.23
N GLU A 250 -30.06 31.46 49.54
CA GLU A 250 -29.91 32.59 50.48
C GLU A 250 -29.49 32.13 51.88
N ASP A 251 -29.97 30.95 52.30
CA ASP A 251 -29.65 30.32 53.58
C ASP A 251 -28.14 30.01 53.70
N LYS A 252 -27.52 29.50 52.62
CA LYS A 252 -26.08 29.21 52.55
C LYS A 252 -25.24 30.45 52.22
N GLY A 253 -25.83 31.43 51.55
CA GLY A 253 -25.21 32.73 51.28
C GLY A 253 -24.95 33.52 52.57
N THR A 254 -25.90 33.47 53.51
CA THR A 254 -25.79 34.15 54.81
C THR A 254 -24.74 33.50 55.71
N GLU A 255 -24.57 32.18 55.65
CA GLU A 255 -23.54 31.42 56.38
C GLU A 255 -22.12 31.75 55.87
N LEU A 256 -21.95 31.91 54.55
CA LEU A 256 -20.71 32.42 53.93
C LEU A 256 -20.40 33.86 54.34
N LEU A 257 -21.41 34.74 54.37
CA LEU A 257 -21.28 36.12 54.85
C LEU A 257 -20.88 36.15 56.33
N ALA A 258 -21.50 35.34 57.18
CA ALA A 258 -21.16 35.26 58.60
C ALA A 258 -19.72 34.75 58.84
N ALA A 259 -19.29 33.72 58.09
CA ALA A 259 -17.92 33.19 58.14
C ALA A 259 -16.88 34.20 57.63
N GLN A 260 -17.19 34.96 56.58
CA GLN A 260 -16.28 35.96 56.00
C GLN A 260 -16.10 37.19 56.90
N TYR A 261 -17.06 37.49 57.78
CA TYR A 261 -16.97 38.54 58.80
C TYR A 261 -16.59 38.02 60.20
N GLY A 262 -16.30 36.71 60.35
CA GLY A 262 -15.85 36.11 61.61
C GLY A 262 -16.88 36.18 62.75
N LEU A 263 -18.18 36.13 62.41
CA LEU A 263 -19.29 36.27 63.37
C LEU A 263 -19.79 34.93 63.93
N GLU A 264 -18.96 33.90 63.88
CA GLU A 264 -19.29 32.56 64.40
C GLU A 264 -19.19 32.60 65.94
N HIS A 265 -20.35 32.54 66.62
CA HIS A 265 -20.46 32.41 68.09
C HIS A 265 -20.77 30.97 68.49
#